data_AF-A0A6B2ULP6-F1
#
_entry.id   AF-A0A6B2ULP6-F1
#
_cell.length_a   1.000
_cell.length_b   1.000
_cell.length_c   1.000
_cell.angle_alpha   90.00
_cell.angle_beta   90.00
_cell.angle_gamma   90.00
#
_symmetry.space_group_name_H-M   'P 1'
#
loop_
_entity.id
_entity.type
_entity.pdbx_description
1 polymer ?
#
loop_
_entity_poly.entity_id
_entity_poly.type
_entity_poly.pdbx_seq_one_letter_code
_entity_poly.pdbx_strand_id
1 'polypeptide(L)'
;MAMSGEVLLYGGMAVVLVAGLVSRLGARQRARDFQERYGSYEGFRRQVDAGRVREVARERGSVAAVKEVRERHPGVSLVMAKRYVDQLPV
;
A
#
# COMPACT_ATOMS: atom_id res chain seq x y z
N MET A 1 29.67 -31.64 17.43
CA MET A 1 28.26 -31.56 16.96
C MET A 1 28.04 -30.14 16.42
N ALA A 2 28.59 -29.86 15.23
CA ALA A 2 28.46 -28.56 14.55
C ALA A 2 27.35 -28.70 13.50
N MET A 3 26.09 -28.78 13.92
CA MET A 3 24.93 -28.88 13.02
C MET A 3 23.88 -27.78 13.30
N SER A 4 24.17 -26.81 14.16
CA SER A 4 23.20 -25.79 14.56
C SER A 4 23.27 -24.49 13.74
N GLY A 5 24.39 -24.24 13.05
CA GLY A 5 24.60 -23.01 12.26
C GLY A 5 23.94 -23.04 10.88
N GLU A 6 23.94 -24.19 10.20
CA GLU A 6 23.40 -24.32 8.85
C GLU A 6 21.86 -24.32 8.83
N VAL A 7 21.21 -24.95 9.80
CA VAL A 7 19.74 -25.02 9.88
C VAL A 7 19.13 -23.63 10.10
N LEU A 8 19.80 -22.77 10.87
CA LEU A 8 19.38 -21.38 11.08
C LEU A 8 19.56 -20.53 9.81
N LEU A 9 20.62 -20.79 9.03
CA LEU A 9 20.90 -20.07 7.80
C LEU A 9 19.91 -20.43 6.69
N TYR A 10 19.66 -21.73 6.47
CA TYR A 10 18.66 -22.21 5.51
C TYR A 10 17.23 -21.87 5.94
N GLY A 11 16.92 -21.95 7.25
CA GLY A 11 15.63 -21.54 7.79
C GLY A 11 15.36 -20.04 7.59
N GLY A 12 16.35 -19.18 7.86
CA GLY A 12 16.26 -17.75 7.62
C GLY A 12 16.08 -17.41 6.14
N MET A 13 16.83 -18.07 5.25
CA MET A 13 16.72 -17.86 3.80
C MET A 13 15.35 -18.29 3.27
N ALA A 14 14.80 -19.40 3.75
CA ALA A 14 13.46 -19.86 3.40
C ALA A 14 12.38 -18.86 3.84
N VAL A 15 12.48 -18.29 5.04
CA VAL A 15 11.54 -17.26 5.52
C VAL A 15 11.61 -16.00 4.65
N VAL A 16 12.80 -15.55 4.26
CA VAL A 16 12.97 -14.37 3.39
C VAL A 16 12.38 -14.61 1.99
N LEU A 17 12.60 -15.80 1.42
CA LEU A 17 12.04 -16.17 0.12
C LEU A 17 10.51 -16.25 0.15
N VAL A 18 9.94 -16.88 1.19
CA VAL A 18 8.49 -16.95 1.39
C VAL A 18 7.89 -15.55 1.61
N ALA A 19 8.52 -14.72 2.44
CA ALA A 19 8.09 -13.33 2.66
C ALA A 19 8.13 -12.50 1.36
N GLY A 20 9.16 -12.70 0.52
CA GLY A 20 9.28 -12.08 -0.79
C GLY A 20 8.16 -12.53 -1.75
N LEU A 21 7.84 -13.82 -1.77
CA LEU A 21 6.75 -14.38 -2.58
C LEU A 21 5.38 -13.85 -2.14
N VAL A 22 5.10 -13.87 -0.83
CA VAL A 22 3.84 -13.34 -0.26
C VAL A 22 3.70 -11.84 -0.55
N SER A 23 4.79 -11.08 -0.47
CA SER A 23 4.80 -9.65 -0.82
C SER A 23 4.46 -9.41 -2.30
N ARG A 24 4.98 -10.25 -3.20
CA ARG A 24 4.73 -10.15 -4.64
C ARG A 24 3.31 -10.58 -5.02
N LEU A 25 2.79 -11.63 -4.39
CA LEU A 25 1.41 -12.09 -4.56
C LEU A 25 0.43 -11.05 -4.01
N GLY A 26 0.69 -10.50 -2.83
CA GLY A 26 -0.14 -9.45 -2.23
C GLY A 26 -0.14 -8.14 -3.04
N ALA A 27 0.97 -7.79 -3.68
CA ALA A 27 1.03 -6.63 -4.58
C ALA A 27 0.24 -6.87 -5.87
N ARG A 28 0.33 -8.07 -6.46
CA ARG A 28 -0.46 -8.45 -7.64
C ARG A 28 -1.96 -8.50 -7.35
N GLN A 29 -2.32 -9.04 -6.20
CA GLN A 29 -3.72 -9.08 -5.78
C GLN A 29 -4.27 -7.67 -5.58
N ARG A 30 -3.54 -6.79 -4.88
CA ARG A 30 -3.93 -5.38 -4.72
C ARG A 30 -4.08 -4.64 -6.04
N ALA A 31 -3.19 -4.90 -7.00
CA ALA A 31 -3.29 -4.30 -8.33
C ALA A 31 -4.54 -4.76 -9.08
N ARG A 32 -4.89 -6.06 -8.98
CA ARG A 32 -6.14 -6.60 -9.54
C ARG A 32 -7.36 -6.00 -8.85
N ASP A 33 -7.39 -6.02 -7.52
CA ASP A 33 -8.50 -5.45 -6.74
C ASP A 33 -8.68 -3.95 -7.03
N PHE A 34 -7.58 -3.23 -7.24
CA PHE A 34 -7.62 -1.82 -7.64
C PHE A 34 -8.22 -1.66 -9.02
N GLN A 35 -7.78 -2.45 -9.99
CA GLN A 35 -8.30 -2.40 -11.36
C GLN A 35 -9.78 -2.77 -11.40
N GLU A 36 -10.22 -3.76 -10.61
CA GLU A 36 -11.62 -4.18 -10.53
C GLU A 36 -12.51 -3.10 -9.90
N ARG A 37 -12.06 -2.46 -8.82
CA ARG A 37 -12.86 -1.44 -8.10
C ARG A 37 -12.85 -0.06 -8.77
N TYR A 38 -11.69 0.36 -9.27
CA TYR A 38 -11.49 1.75 -9.69
C TYR A 38 -11.21 1.86 -11.19
N GLY A 39 -10.82 0.77 -11.86
CA GLY A 39 -10.47 0.74 -13.28
C GLY A 39 -9.14 1.41 -13.60
N SER A 40 -9.01 2.67 -13.22
CA SER A 40 -7.85 3.52 -13.48
C SER A 40 -7.60 4.48 -12.32
N TYR A 41 -6.46 5.18 -12.38
CA TYR A 41 -6.18 6.25 -11.42
C TYR A 41 -7.23 7.37 -11.46
N GLU A 42 -7.75 7.72 -12.64
CA GLU A 42 -8.80 8.73 -12.77
C GLU A 42 -10.13 8.25 -12.17
N GLY A 43 -10.47 6.97 -12.36
CA GLY A 43 -11.65 6.37 -11.74
C GLY A 43 -11.55 6.34 -10.21
N PHE A 44 -10.36 6.06 -9.68
CA PHE A 44 -10.06 6.22 -8.25
C PHE A 44 -10.20 7.67 -7.80
N ARG A 45 -9.54 8.61 -8.47
CA ARG A 45 -9.51 10.04 -8.12
C ARG A 45 -10.92 10.65 -8.01
N ARG A 46 -11.85 10.22 -8.86
CA ARG A 46 -13.26 10.66 -8.83
C ARG A 46 -14.06 10.12 -7.65
N GLN A 47 -13.65 8.99 -7.06
CA GLN A 47 -14.32 8.35 -5.93
C GLN A 47 -13.77 8.81 -4.57
N VAL A 48 -12.59 9.43 -4.54
CA VAL A 48 -12.00 9.94 -3.30
C VAL A 48 -12.62 11.29 -2.93
N ASP A 49 -13.04 11.43 -1.69
CA ASP A 49 -13.47 12.71 -1.11
C ASP A 49 -12.25 13.63 -0.90
N ALA A 50 -11.98 14.47 -1.90
CA ALA A 50 -10.89 15.45 -1.87
C ALA A 50 -11.07 16.51 -0.77
N GLY A 51 -12.31 16.80 -0.34
CA GLY A 51 -12.57 17.75 0.75
C GLY A 51 -12.01 17.21 2.05
N ARG A 52 -12.43 15.98 2.40
CA ARG A 52 -12.00 15.31 3.62
C ARG A 52 -10.50 15.00 3.65
N VAL A 53 -9.92 14.56 2.53
CA VAL A 53 -8.47 14.28 2.51
C VAL A 53 -7.66 15.56 2.71
N ARG A 54 -8.11 16.70 2.19
CA ARG A 54 -7.49 18.01 2.45
C ARG A 54 -7.63 18.44 3.91
N GLU A 55 -8.81 18.26 4.50
CA GLU A 55 -9.05 18.56 5.91
C GLU A 55 -8.09 17.75 6.80
N VAL A 56 -8.00 16.44 6.60
CA VAL A 56 -7.06 15.58 7.32
C VAL A 56 -5.60 15.99 7.08
N ALA A 57 -5.25 16.38 5.85
CA ALA A 57 -3.90 16.86 5.53
C ALA A 57 -3.54 18.14 6.30
N ARG A 58 -4.49 19.08 6.43
CA ARG A 58 -4.31 20.35 7.16
C ARG A 58 -4.25 20.14 8.67
N GLU A 59 -5.11 19.28 9.20
CA GLU A 59 -5.22 19.06 10.65
C GLU A 59 -4.13 18.13 11.20
N ARG A 60 -3.77 17.09 10.44
CA ARG A 60 -2.97 15.94 10.93
C ARG A 60 -1.75 15.64 10.06
N GLY A 61 -1.57 16.37 8.97
CA GLY A 61 -0.43 16.24 8.07
C GLY A 61 -0.61 15.22 6.95
N SER A 62 0.35 15.22 6.02
CA SER A 62 0.32 14.43 4.79
C SER A 62 0.30 12.92 5.02
N VAL A 63 1.01 12.42 6.05
CA VAL A 63 1.04 10.98 6.37
C VAL A 63 -0.34 10.50 6.81
N ALA A 64 -1.06 11.29 7.62
CA ALA A 64 -2.42 10.99 8.04
C ALA A 64 -3.38 11.00 6.84
N ALA A 65 -3.24 11.95 5.92
CA ALA A 65 -4.03 12.00 4.70
C ALA A 65 -3.80 10.79 3.78
N VAL A 66 -2.55 10.33 3.64
CA VAL A 66 -2.24 9.10 2.88
C VAL A 66 -2.85 7.87 3.55
N LYS A 67 -2.83 7.81 4.88
CA LYS A 67 -3.46 6.72 5.64
C LYS A 67 -4.97 6.72 5.46
N GLU A 68 -5.61 7.89 5.59
CA GLU A 68 -7.05 8.09 5.38
C GLU A 68 -7.50 7.57 4.00
N VAL A 69 -6.76 7.92 2.93
CA VAL A 69 -7.03 7.44 1.57
C VAL A 69 -6.98 5.91 1.51
N ARG A 70 -5.97 5.28 2.11
CA ARG A 70 -5.80 3.83 2.05
C ARG A 70 -6.81 3.06 2.91
N GLU A 71 -7.26 3.64 4.01
CA GLU A 71 -8.28 3.05 4.88
C GLU A 71 -9.67 3.08 4.22
N ARG A 72 -9.99 4.17 3.53
CA ARG A 72 -11.27 4.28 2.80
C ARG A 72 -11.30 3.62 1.44
N HIS A 73 -10.14 3.44 0.82
CA HIS A 73 -10.03 2.89 -0.53
C HIS A 73 -9.12 1.65 -0.53
N PRO A 74 -9.66 0.47 -0.17
CA PRO A 74 -8.88 -0.76 -0.16
C PRO A 74 -8.36 -1.10 -1.56
N GLY A 75 -7.20 -1.75 -1.62
CA GLY A 75 -6.52 -2.07 -2.89
C GLY A 75 -5.62 -0.95 -3.41
N VAL A 76 -5.78 0.29 -2.95
CA VAL A 76 -4.92 1.41 -3.35
C VAL A 76 -3.50 1.21 -2.80
N SER A 77 -2.53 1.28 -3.73
CA SER A 77 -1.11 1.19 -3.36
C SER A 77 -0.66 2.45 -2.62
N LEU A 78 0.36 2.32 -1.77
CA LEU A 78 0.94 3.45 -1.03
C LEU A 78 1.40 4.57 -1.97
N VAL A 79 2.04 4.20 -3.09
CA VAL A 79 2.52 5.16 -4.09
C VAL A 79 1.37 5.93 -4.72
N MET A 80 0.24 5.28 -5.05
CA MET A 80 -0.93 5.96 -5.61
C MET A 80 -1.62 6.87 -4.59
N ALA A 81 -1.75 6.42 -3.34
CA ALA A 81 -2.31 7.24 -2.27
C ALA A 81 -1.45 8.49 -2.04
N LYS A 82 -0.13 8.32 -1.96
CA LYS A 82 0.82 9.45 -1.86
C LYS A 82 0.68 10.39 -3.06
N ARG A 83 0.70 9.84 -4.28
CA ARG A 83 0.54 10.61 -5.52
C ARG A 83 -0.75 11.43 -5.53
N TYR A 84 -1.84 10.88 -5.03
CA TYR A 84 -3.12 11.60 -4.92
C TYR A 84 -3.03 12.74 -3.92
N VAL A 85 -2.51 12.48 -2.71
CA VAL A 85 -2.35 13.52 -1.68
C VAL A 85 -1.43 14.65 -2.16
N ASP A 86 -0.33 14.34 -2.83
CA ASP A 86 0.61 15.33 -3.39
C ASP A 86 -0.03 16.20 -4.49
N GLN A 87 -1.07 15.70 -5.18
CA GLN A 87 -1.80 16.45 -6.23
C GLN A 87 -2.93 17.31 -5.68
N LEU A 88 -3.27 17.17 -4.39
CA LEU A 88 -4.30 18.01 -3.78
C LEU A 88 -3.72 19.39 -3.47
N PRO A 89 -4.39 20.48 -3.85
CA PRO A 89 -4.06 21.79 -3.33
C PRO A 89 -4.40 21.81 -1.83
N VAL A 90 -3.38 21.82 -0.98
CA VAL A 90 -3.49 21.95 0.48
C VAL A 90 -3.60 23.40 0.90
#